data_AF-A0A522XBI8-F1
#
_entry.id   AF-A0A522XBI8-F1
#
_cell.length_a   1.000
_cell.length_b   1.000
_cell.length_c   1.000
_cell.angle_alpha   90.00
_cell.angle_beta   90.00
_cell.angle_gamma   90.00
#
_symmetry.space_group_name_H-M   'P 1'
#
loop_
_entity.id
_entity.type
_entity.pdbx_description
1 polymer ?
#
loop_
_entity_poly.entity_id
_entity_poly.type
_entity_poly.pdbx_seq_one_letter_code
_entity_poly.pdbx_strand_id
1 'polypeptide(L)'
;MKTALRLAALSTLAISSFGTSFAPQAAQASTFGERAVAQDDFVAVAAPIGNTGRHQLLVIEQQSDRRDCWSENGSTVNPLLANFDFTGICGRYTDSNGYSIRTAGQDLGVQYNLRTVRQGSDLVLQGVPFLPNRPTIELGRAPYTNDFVRIDLNDGWEFSKRTYQGRALGHVYLSNAETLTALTQNSNTSASRPSTPTPPRQPQEKQPTQPSQEEQVRDEIALSSSQQERMTEIRQSYLAEQGRLEADLNQARQELQEMMIGDASTRQIRRQRNQVERLRQRMSDNRFSSMMAVREVMSVEQRTAFADSMDLDNADVDAVLTALTR
;
A
#
# COMPACT_ATOMS: atom_id res chain seq x y z
N MET A 1 -73.28 -63.91 20.39
CA MET A 1 -73.39 -62.59 19.73
C MET A 1 -72.35 -61.65 20.31
N LYS A 2 -71.49 -61.12 19.43
CA LYS A 2 -70.77 -59.84 19.46
C LYS A 2 -69.76 -59.57 20.60
N THR A 3 -68.50 -59.82 20.25
CA THR A 3 -67.28 -59.13 20.65
C THR A 3 -67.43 -57.61 20.65
N ALA A 4 -66.91 -56.95 21.70
CA ALA A 4 -66.72 -55.51 21.75
C ALA A 4 -65.22 -55.20 21.69
N LEU A 5 -64.81 -54.59 20.57
CA LEU A 5 -63.51 -53.99 20.30
C LEU A 5 -63.69 -52.47 20.43
N ARG A 6 -62.91 -51.74 21.25
CA ARG A 6 -62.51 -50.31 21.05
C ARG A 6 -61.26 -50.00 21.90
N LEU A 7 -60.08 -50.07 21.29
CA LEU A 7 -59.25 -48.95 20.80
C LEU A 7 -58.57 -48.12 21.91
N ALA A 8 -57.28 -48.44 22.12
CA ALA A 8 -56.31 -47.62 22.84
C ALA A 8 -55.93 -46.38 22.00
N ALA A 9 -55.92 -45.20 22.63
CA ALA A 9 -55.37 -43.99 22.05
C ALA A 9 -53.86 -43.94 22.29
N LEU A 10 -53.06 -44.10 21.23
CA LEU A 10 -51.63 -43.81 21.21
C LEU A 10 -51.46 -42.38 20.66
N SER A 11 -51.13 -41.45 21.55
CA SER A 11 -50.73 -40.09 21.21
C SER A 11 -49.28 -40.07 20.73
N THR A 12 -49.07 -39.99 19.42
CA THR A 12 -47.77 -39.82 18.78
C THR A 12 -47.30 -38.37 18.94
N LEU A 13 -46.30 -38.14 19.79
CA LEU A 13 -45.55 -36.88 19.83
C LEU A 13 -44.57 -36.85 18.67
N ALA A 14 -44.87 -36.06 17.64
CA ALA A 14 -43.92 -35.75 16.57
C ALA A 14 -42.92 -34.68 17.07
N ILE A 15 -41.71 -35.12 17.43
CA ILE A 15 -40.59 -34.21 17.71
C ILE A 15 -39.95 -33.85 16.37
N SER A 16 -40.29 -32.68 15.86
CA SER A 16 -39.65 -32.10 14.68
C SER A 16 -38.27 -31.55 15.08
N SER A 17 -37.22 -32.35 14.88
CA SER A 17 -35.83 -31.89 14.97
C SER A 17 -35.46 -31.08 13.73
N PHE A 18 -35.68 -29.76 13.77
CA PHE A 18 -35.00 -28.84 12.86
C PHE A 18 -33.51 -28.80 13.23
N GLY A 19 -32.71 -29.61 12.55
CA GLY A 19 -31.26 -29.51 12.55
C GLY A 19 -30.84 -28.22 11.85
N THR A 20 -30.63 -27.15 12.62
CA THR A 20 -29.86 -26.00 12.15
C THR A 20 -28.40 -26.40 12.11
N SER A 21 -27.92 -26.74 10.92
CA SER A 21 -26.49 -26.86 10.65
C SER A 21 -25.86 -25.47 10.77
N PHE A 22 -25.52 -25.05 11.99
CA PHE A 22 -24.54 -23.99 12.18
C PHE A 22 -23.17 -24.57 11.79
N ALA A 23 -22.86 -24.52 10.50
CA ALA A 23 -21.47 -24.63 10.10
C ALA A 23 -20.74 -23.46 10.76
N PRO A 24 -19.69 -23.69 11.59
CA PRO A 24 -18.87 -22.60 12.06
C PRO A 24 -18.27 -21.95 10.83
N GLN A 25 -18.74 -20.74 10.53
CA GLN A 25 -18.13 -19.90 9.52
C GLN A 25 -16.70 -19.71 9.99
N ALA A 26 -15.73 -20.18 9.21
CA ALA A 26 -14.32 -19.96 9.50
C ALA A 26 -14.11 -18.45 9.56
N ALA A 27 -14.08 -17.89 10.77
CA ALA A 27 -13.61 -16.55 10.99
C ALA A 27 -12.13 -16.59 10.59
N GLN A 28 -11.83 -16.15 9.37
CA GLN A 28 -10.48 -15.73 9.02
C GLN A 28 -10.17 -14.58 9.96
N ALA A 29 -9.63 -14.90 11.13
CA ALA A 29 -9.26 -13.92 12.14
C ALA A 29 -8.02 -13.20 11.61
N SER A 30 -8.23 -12.27 10.68
CA SER A 30 -7.25 -11.21 10.46
C SER A 30 -7.00 -10.61 11.84
N THR A 31 -5.76 -10.70 12.31
CA THR A 31 -5.35 -10.22 13.64
C THR A 31 -5.81 -8.78 13.87
N PHE A 32 -5.94 -8.02 12.78
CA PHE A 32 -6.48 -6.67 12.75
C PHE A 32 -7.82 -6.61 12.02
N GLY A 33 -8.82 -6.07 12.71
CA GLY A 33 -10.08 -5.66 12.11
C GLY A 33 -10.01 -4.24 11.56
N GLU A 34 -11.17 -3.71 11.19
CA GLU A 34 -11.34 -2.31 10.86
C GLU A 34 -12.63 -1.76 11.47
N ARG A 35 -12.74 -0.44 11.54
CA ARG A 35 -13.95 0.27 11.97
C ARG A 35 -14.18 1.44 11.03
N ALA A 36 -15.40 1.55 10.53
CA ALA A 36 -15.83 2.69 9.74
C ALA A 36 -15.66 4.01 10.51
N VAL A 37 -15.35 5.08 9.78
CA VAL A 37 -15.20 6.44 10.30
C VAL A 37 -16.11 7.40 9.53
N ALA A 38 -16.36 8.57 10.11
CA ALA A 38 -17.01 9.64 9.37
C ALA A 38 -16.04 10.13 8.28
N GLN A 39 -16.48 10.12 7.03
CA GLN A 39 -15.60 10.43 5.90
C GLN A 39 -15.23 11.91 5.86
N ASP A 40 -16.11 12.79 6.36
CA ASP A 40 -15.86 14.23 6.44
C ASP A 40 -14.75 14.58 7.46
N ASP A 41 -14.41 13.66 8.37
CA ASP A 41 -13.28 13.80 9.28
C ASP A 41 -11.94 13.50 8.60
N PHE A 42 -11.92 13.06 7.33
CA PHE A 42 -10.70 12.66 6.64
C PHE A 42 -10.55 13.34 5.27
N VAL A 43 -9.31 13.62 4.90
CA VAL A 43 -8.97 14.07 3.55
C VAL A 43 -7.70 13.37 3.06
N ALA A 44 -7.75 12.84 1.83
CA ALA A 44 -6.57 12.42 1.09
C ALA A 44 -6.05 13.62 0.30
N VAL A 45 -4.76 13.92 0.47
CA VAL A 45 -4.10 15.07 -0.12
C VAL A 45 -2.92 14.57 -0.92
N ALA A 46 -2.81 14.98 -2.18
CA ALA A 46 -1.56 14.90 -2.91
C ALA A 46 -0.71 16.09 -2.44
N ALA A 47 0.28 15.82 -1.60
CA ALA A 47 1.20 16.82 -1.07
C ALA A 47 2.45 16.90 -1.95
N PRO A 48 2.88 18.10 -2.42
CA PRO A 48 4.04 18.23 -3.28
C PRO A 48 5.33 17.85 -2.54
N ILE A 49 6.25 17.19 -3.24
CA ILE A 49 7.56 16.82 -2.73
C ILE A 49 8.56 17.89 -3.20
N GLY A 50 8.83 18.87 -2.34
CA GLY A 50 9.69 20.01 -2.69
C GLY A 50 9.24 20.67 -3.99
N ASN A 51 10.18 20.96 -4.88
CA ASN A 51 9.92 21.54 -6.21
C ASN A 51 10.08 20.53 -7.35
N THR A 52 9.87 19.23 -7.07
CA THR A 52 10.09 18.16 -8.05
C THR A 52 8.94 17.99 -9.04
N GLY A 53 7.79 18.61 -8.79
CA GLY A 53 6.55 18.36 -9.52
C GLY A 53 5.94 16.98 -9.26
N ARG A 54 6.48 16.22 -8.30
CA ARG A 54 5.93 14.96 -7.78
C ARG A 54 5.15 15.23 -6.50
N HIS A 55 4.25 14.30 -6.18
CA HIS A 55 3.45 14.34 -4.97
C HIS A 55 3.60 13.04 -4.17
N GLN A 56 3.28 13.12 -2.89
CA GLN A 56 3.09 11.98 -1.99
C GLN A 56 1.68 12.02 -1.41
N LEU A 57 1.17 10.87 -0.99
CA LEU A 57 -0.10 10.82 -0.26
C LEU A 57 0.11 11.35 1.16
N LEU A 58 -0.71 12.32 1.54
CA LEU A 58 -0.89 12.78 2.90
C LEU A 58 -2.36 12.55 3.26
N VAL A 59 -2.62 11.77 4.31
CA VAL A 59 -3.98 11.68 4.89
C VAL A 59 -4.01 12.52 6.16
N ILE A 60 -5.01 13.38 6.25
CA ILE A 60 -5.28 14.21 7.43
C ILE A 60 -6.60 13.73 8.05
N GLU A 61 -6.64 13.65 9.38
CA GLU A 61 -7.83 13.29 10.17
C GLU A 61 -8.17 14.44 11.13
N GLN A 62 -9.44 14.83 11.19
CA GLN A 62 -10.02 15.70 12.20
C GLN A 62 -10.42 14.85 13.40
N GLN A 63 -9.71 14.96 14.53
CA GLN A 63 -10.00 14.15 15.73
C GLN A 63 -10.85 14.91 16.75
N SER A 64 -10.89 16.24 16.68
CA SER A 64 -11.70 17.09 17.56
C SER A 64 -12.00 18.44 16.92
N ASP A 65 -13.13 19.06 17.24
CA ASP A 65 -13.52 20.37 16.69
C ASP A 65 -12.86 21.57 17.39
N ARG A 66 -11.78 21.35 18.17
CA ARG A 66 -11.07 22.45 18.85
C ARG A 66 -10.43 23.42 17.85
N ARG A 67 -9.98 22.90 16.71
CA ARG A 67 -9.37 23.66 15.62
C ARG A 67 -9.37 22.81 14.35
N ASP A 68 -9.64 23.46 13.23
CA ASP A 68 -9.61 22.81 11.92
C ASP A 68 -8.18 22.35 11.56
N CYS A 69 -8.08 21.12 11.08
CA CYS A 69 -6.82 20.50 10.68
C CYS A 69 -6.40 20.87 9.26
N TRP A 70 -7.36 21.21 8.40
CA TRP A 70 -7.15 21.74 7.06
C TRP A 70 -8.26 22.74 6.70
N SER A 71 -8.07 23.44 5.58
CA SER A 71 -9.12 24.22 4.93
C SER A 71 -9.02 24.01 3.42
N GLU A 72 -10.12 24.21 2.70
CA GLU A 72 -10.19 23.95 1.25
C GLU A 72 -10.55 25.23 0.49
N ASN A 73 -9.95 25.40 -0.69
CA ASN A 73 -10.32 26.42 -1.66
C ASN A 73 -10.30 25.81 -3.06
N GLY A 74 -11.48 25.43 -3.56
CA GLY A 74 -11.58 24.58 -4.74
C GLY A 74 -10.92 23.23 -4.48
N SER A 75 -10.00 22.81 -5.35
CA SER A 75 -9.24 21.57 -5.18
C SER A 75 -8.00 21.71 -4.29
N THR A 76 -7.61 22.93 -3.91
CA THR A 76 -6.43 23.16 -3.08
C THR A 76 -6.78 22.95 -1.61
N VAL A 77 -5.93 22.21 -0.90
CA VAL A 77 -6.04 21.92 0.53
C VAL A 77 -4.92 22.65 1.25
N ASN A 78 -5.24 23.50 2.22
CA ASN A 78 -4.27 24.16 3.09
C ASN A 78 -4.15 23.38 4.42
N PRO A 79 -3.04 22.66 4.69
CA PRO A 79 -2.86 21.88 5.92
C PRO A 79 -2.57 22.77 7.15
N LEU A 80 -3.63 23.22 7.82
CA LEU A 80 -3.55 24.12 8.98
C LEU A 80 -2.79 23.51 10.17
N LEU A 81 -2.81 22.18 10.29
CA LEU A 81 -2.11 21.39 11.32
C LEU A 81 -0.60 21.66 11.41
N ALA A 82 0.02 22.22 10.37
CA ALA A 82 1.43 22.62 10.38
C ALA A 82 1.72 23.84 11.28
N ASN A 83 0.67 24.57 11.70
CA ASN A 83 0.79 25.87 12.37
C ASN A 83 0.49 25.83 13.87
N PHE A 84 0.30 24.64 14.46
CA PHE A 84 0.02 24.47 15.88
C PHE A 84 0.38 23.06 16.38
N ASP A 85 0.38 22.87 17.71
CA ASP A 85 0.47 21.53 18.30
C ASP A 85 -0.84 20.78 18.06
N PHE A 86 -0.83 19.90 17.08
CA PHE A 86 -1.99 19.15 16.63
C PHE A 86 -2.30 17.91 17.48
N THR A 87 -1.55 17.67 18.57
CA THR A 87 -1.71 16.48 19.41
C THR A 87 -3.13 16.35 19.97
N GLY A 88 -3.81 15.25 19.61
CA GLY A 88 -5.19 14.99 20.04
C GLY A 88 -6.24 15.92 19.39
N ILE A 89 -5.86 16.64 18.34
CA ILE A 89 -6.73 17.50 17.52
C ILE A 89 -6.76 16.97 16.08
N CYS A 90 -5.59 16.61 15.53
CA CYS A 90 -5.46 16.09 14.17
C CYS A 90 -4.69 14.77 14.14
N GLY A 91 -5.03 13.90 13.18
CA GLY A 91 -4.16 12.83 12.72
C GLY A 91 -3.42 13.25 11.46
N ARG A 92 -2.15 12.82 11.32
CA ARG A 92 -1.31 13.04 10.14
C ARG A 92 -0.64 11.75 9.74
N TYR A 93 -0.89 11.29 8.52
CA TYR A 93 -0.38 10.03 7.98
C TYR A 93 0.31 10.28 6.65
N THR A 94 1.60 9.94 6.55
CA THR A 94 2.47 10.33 5.44
C THR A 94 3.14 9.14 4.76
N ASP A 95 2.97 7.93 5.29
CA ASP A 95 3.67 6.74 4.84
C ASP A 95 2.86 5.46 5.06
N SER A 96 3.44 4.33 4.66
CA SER A 96 2.87 2.99 4.82
C SER A 96 2.76 2.52 6.28
N ASN A 97 3.36 3.21 7.24
CA ASN A 97 3.11 2.96 8.66
C ASN A 97 1.80 3.61 9.11
N GLY A 98 1.46 4.77 8.52
CA GLY A 98 0.25 5.53 8.80
C GLY A 98 -1.00 5.03 8.05
N TYR A 99 -0.84 4.54 6.82
CA TYR A 99 -1.95 4.07 6.00
C TYR A 99 -1.63 2.79 5.20
N SER A 100 -2.66 2.03 4.83
CA SER A 100 -2.54 0.95 3.83
C SER A 100 -3.86 0.70 3.09
N ILE A 101 -3.81 -0.17 2.08
CA ILE A 101 -4.99 -0.59 1.32
C ILE A 101 -5.63 -1.78 2.04
N ARG A 102 -6.96 -1.80 2.10
CA ARG A 102 -7.72 -2.97 2.56
C ARG A 102 -8.85 -3.29 1.59
N THR A 103 -8.95 -4.53 1.13
CA THR A 103 -9.98 -4.96 0.17
C THR A 103 -10.65 -6.23 0.66
N ALA A 104 -12.00 -6.28 0.64
CA ALA A 104 -12.77 -7.46 1.07
C ALA A 104 -12.30 -8.04 2.42
N GLY A 105 -11.96 -7.18 3.38
CA GLY A 105 -11.47 -7.55 4.71
C GLY A 105 -10.01 -8.02 4.79
N GLN A 106 -9.25 -7.98 3.67
CA GLN A 106 -7.83 -8.32 3.64
C GLN A 106 -6.96 -7.05 3.66
N ASP A 107 -6.04 -6.97 4.63
CA ASP A 107 -5.01 -5.92 4.66
C ASP A 107 -3.93 -6.21 3.61
N LEU A 108 -3.70 -5.24 2.73
CA LEU A 108 -2.76 -5.32 1.63
C LEU A 108 -1.47 -4.53 1.89
N GLY A 109 -1.24 -4.01 3.09
CA GLY A 109 -0.09 -3.16 3.41
C GLY A 109 1.30 -3.80 3.26
N VAL A 110 1.37 -5.13 3.21
CA VAL A 110 2.61 -5.88 2.89
C VAL A 110 2.69 -6.35 1.43
N GLN A 111 1.65 -6.05 0.64
CA GLN A 111 1.51 -6.49 -0.75
C GLN A 111 1.54 -5.31 -1.73
N TYR A 112 1.11 -4.13 -1.27
CA TYR A 112 0.97 -2.91 -2.06
C TYR A 112 1.51 -1.70 -1.32
N ASN A 113 1.99 -0.72 -2.09
CA ASN A 113 2.28 0.63 -1.65
C ASN A 113 1.33 1.62 -2.32
N LEU A 114 0.92 2.66 -1.60
CA LEU A 114 0.13 3.76 -2.15
C LEU A 114 1.06 4.82 -2.75
N ARG A 115 0.82 5.19 -4.00
CA ARG A 115 1.60 6.19 -4.74
C ARG A 115 0.68 7.15 -5.46
N THR A 116 1.08 8.42 -5.51
CA THR A 116 0.46 9.37 -6.43
C THR A 116 1.31 9.46 -7.69
N VAL A 117 0.67 9.28 -8.84
CA VAL A 117 1.34 9.24 -10.15
C VAL A 117 0.69 10.28 -11.05
N ARG A 118 1.51 11.12 -11.67
CA ARG A 118 1.02 12.09 -12.66
C ARG A 118 0.64 11.37 -13.96
N GLN A 119 -0.60 11.54 -14.40
CA GLN A 119 -1.12 11.03 -15.66
C GLN A 119 -1.79 12.16 -16.45
N GLY A 120 -1.07 12.74 -17.41
CA GLY A 120 -1.59 13.87 -18.18
C GLY A 120 -1.79 15.11 -17.31
N SER A 121 -3.05 15.57 -17.24
CA SER A 121 -3.49 16.70 -16.40
C SER A 121 -3.85 16.31 -14.97
N ASP A 122 -3.76 15.02 -14.63
CA ASP A 122 -4.26 14.49 -13.37
C ASP A 122 -3.13 13.92 -12.51
N LEU A 123 -3.36 13.90 -11.21
CA LEU A 123 -2.67 13.05 -10.24
C LEU A 123 -3.58 11.88 -9.91
N VAL A 124 -3.04 10.67 -9.98
CA VAL A 124 -3.80 9.43 -9.75
C VAL A 124 -3.23 8.73 -8.52
N LEU A 125 -4.07 8.47 -7.53
CA LEU A 125 -3.71 7.67 -6.37
C LEU A 125 -3.84 6.19 -6.73
N GLN A 126 -2.74 5.45 -6.60
CA GLN A 126 -2.66 4.07 -7.02
C GLN A 126 -2.06 3.16 -5.95
N GLY A 127 -2.62 1.97 -5.82
CA GLY A 127 -1.99 0.83 -5.17
C GLY A 127 -1.05 0.14 -6.15
N VAL A 128 0.25 0.32 -5.96
CA VAL A 128 1.30 -0.31 -6.75
C VAL A 128 1.81 -1.54 -6.00
N PRO A 129 1.77 -2.75 -6.58
CA PRO A 129 2.18 -3.95 -5.89
C PRO A 129 3.71 -4.00 -5.73
N PHE A 130 4.17 -4.64 -4.64
CA PHE A 130 5.60 -4.93 -4.46
C PHE A 130 6.09 -6.02 -5.43
N LEU A 131 5.20 -6.92 -5.86
CA LEU A 131 5.50 -7.99 -6.81
C LEU A 131 4.89 -7.69 -8.18
N PRO A 132 5.63 -7.91 -9.29
CA PRO A 132 5.19 -7.51 -10.64
C PRO A 132 4.02 -8.35 -11.20
N ASN A 133 3.67 -9.47 -10.57
CA ASN A 133 2.60 -10.37 -11.01
C ASN A 133 1.20 -9.95 -10.51
N ARG A 134 1.08 -8.76 -9.93
CA ARG A 134 -0.19 -8.23 -9.42
C ARG A 134 -0.58 -6.96 -10.18
N PRO A 135 -1.89 -6.68 -10.30
CA PRO A 135 -2.36 -5.51 -11.01
C PRO A 135 -2.18 -4.24 -10.17
N THR A 136 -1.97 -3.10 -10.83
CA THR A 136 -2.09 -1.79 -10.18
C THR A 136 -3.57 -1.47 -9.97
N ILE A 137 -3.90 -0.85 -8.84
CA ILE A 137 -5.27 -0.49 -8.48
C ILE A 137 -5.37 1.02 -8.43
N GLU A 138 -6.40 1.60 -9.01
CA GLU A 138 -6.69 3.03 -8.87
C GLU A 138 -7.68 3.28 -7.72
N LEU A 139 -7.35 4.23 -6.84
CA LEU A 139 -8.15 4.56 -5.66
C LEU A 139 -8.78 5.94 -5.73
N GLY A 140 -8.24 6.86 -6.54
CA GLY A 140 -8.72 8.23 -6.60
C GLY A 140 -7.91 9.12 -7.54
N ARG A 141 -8.41 10.33 -7.78
CA ARG A 141 -7.82 11.31 -8.70
C ARG A 141 -7.86 12.73 -8.13
N ALA A 142 -6.96 13.57 -8.62
CA ALA A 142 -6.92 15.01 -8.36
C ALA A 142 -6.45 15.74 -9.61
N PRO A 143 -6.81 17.02 -9.81
CA PRO A 143 -6.17 17.84 -10.84
C PRO A 143 -4.69 18.07 -10.49
N TYR A 144 -3.82 17.98 -11.49
CA TYR A 144 -2.40 18.28 -11.29
C TYR A 144 -2.19 19.78 -11.05
N THR A 145 -1.67 20.11 -9.88
CA THR A 145 -1.06 21.42 -9.58
C THR A 145 0.18 21.20 -8.71
N ASN A 146 1.14 22.12 -8.72
CA ASN A 146 2.30 22.05 -7.82
C ASN A 146 1.95 22.64 -6.44
N ASP A 147 0.86 22.17 -5.85
CA ASP A 147 0.34 22.55 -4.54
C ASP A 147 -0.26 21.32 -3.85
N PHE A 148 -0.67 21.48 -2.60
CA PHE A 148 -1.44 20.48 -1.86
C PHE A 148 -2.86 20.43 -2.44
N VAL A 149 -3.22 19.29 -3.05
CA VAL A 149 -4.54 19.13 -3.68
C VAL A 149 -5.31 17.95 -3.13
N ARG A 150 -6.62 18.12 -3.01
CA ARG A 150 -7.54 17.06 -2.58
C ARG A 150 -7.55 15.94 -3.62
N ILE A 151 -7.36 14.72 -3.16
CA ILE A 151 -7.60 13.51 -3.94
C ILE A 151 -9.03 13.06 -3.66
N ASP A 152 -9.86 13.09 -4.70
CA ASP A 152 -11.19 12.52 -4.65
C ASP A 152 -11.05 11.00 -4.82
N LEU A 153 -11.49 10.25 -3.80
CA LEU A 153 -11.50 8.80 -3.86
C LEU A 153 -12.57 8.32 -4.85
N ASN A 154 -12.24 7.30 -5.63
CA ASN A 154 -13.17 6.66 -6.57
C ASN A 154 -14.30 5.97 -5.80
N ASP A 155 -15.46 5.81 -6.43
CA ASP A 155 -16.62 5.17 -5.82
C ASP A 155 -16.28 3.81 -5.17
N GLY A 156 -16.77 3.61 -3.96
CA GLY A 156 -16.53 2.40 -3.16
C GLY A 156 -15.22 2.41 -2.35
N TRP A 157 -14.34 3.39 -2.54
CA TRP A 157 -13.21 3.62 -1.65
C TRP A 157 -13.57 4.56 -0.51
N GLU A 158 -13.27 4.13 0.72
CA GLU A 158 -13.57 4.87 1.94
C GLU A 158 -12.42 4.79 2.94
N PHE A 159 -12.31 5.76 3.83
CA PHE A 159 -11.43 5.67 4.98
C PHE A 159 -12.02 4.75 6.05
N SER A 160 -11.16 3.97 6.70
CA SER A 160 -11.50 3.23 7.92
C SER A 160 -10.30 3.20 8.88
N LYS A 161 -10.52 2.83 10.15
CA LYS A 161 -9.43 2.72 11.13
C LYS A 161 -9.15 1.26 11.46
N ARG A 162 -7.87 0.89 11.46
CA ARG A 162 -7.42 -0.42 11.93
C ARG A 162 -7.85 -0.63 13.38
N THR A 163 -8.35 -1.82 13.70
CA THR A 163 -8.70 -2.20 15.06
C THR A 163 -7.95 -3.44 15.53
N TYR A 164 -7.69 -3.51 16.83
CA TYR A 164 -7.23 -4.72 17.50
C TYR A 164 -8.08 -4.94 18.75
N GLN A 165 -8.73 -6.10 18.86
CA GLN A 165 -9.63 -6.42 19.97
C GLN A 165 -10.70 -5.33 20.23
N GLY A 166 -11.26 -4.77 19.15
CA GLY A 166 -12.28 -3.72 19.20
C GLY A 166 -11.76 -2.30 19.49
N ARG A 167 -10.47 -2.13 19.79
CA ARG A 167 -9.85 -0.81 19.97
C ARG A 167 -9.31 -0.28 18.65
N ALA A 168 -9.63 0.96 18.32
CA ALA A 168 -9.05 1.65 17.17
C ALA A 168 -7.57 1.98 17.43
N LEU A 169 -6.73 1.74 16.42
CA LEU A 169 -5.31 2.05 16.40
C LEU A 169 -5.05 3.33 15.60
N GLY A 170 -3.78 3.73 15.52
CA GLY A 170 -3.38 4.89 14.71
C GLY A 170 -3.53 4.68 13.21
N HIS A 171 -3.45 3.45 12.72
CA HIS A 171 -3.38 3.16 11.28
C HIS A 171 -4.73 3.36 10.57
N VAL A 172 -4.68 3.99 9.39
CA VAL A 172 -5.83 4.25 8.51
C VAL A 172 -5.83 3.26 7.36
N TYR A 173 -6.99 2.74 6.98
CA TYR A 173 -7.15 2.02 5.74
C TYR A 173 -7.82 2.91 4.70
N LEU A 174 -7.37 2.79 3.45
CA LEU A 174 -8.21 3.07 2.28
C LEU A 174 -8.86 1.74 1.92
N SER A 175 -10.14 1.62 2.26
CA SER A 175 -10.90 0.39 2.24
C SER A 175 -11.85 0.31 1.05
N ASN A 176 -12.02 -0.88 0.52
CA ASN A 176 -13.03 -1.20 -0.48
C ASN A 176 -13.66 -2.58 -0.18
N ALA A 177 -14.98 -2.69 -0.34
CA ALA A 177 -15.70 -3.93 -0.09
C ALA A 177 -15.44 -5.01 -1.16
N GLU A 178 -15.07 -4.60 -2.38
CA GLU A 178 -14.78 -5.52 -3.48
C GLU A 178 -13.46 -6.26 -3.27
N THR A 179 -13.36 -7.45 -3.88
CA THR A 179 -12.10 -8.19 -3.92
C THR A 179 -11.13 -7.55 -4.90
N LEU A 180 -9.83 -7.76 -4.70
CA LEU A 180 -8.79 -7.30 -5.62
C LEU A 180 -9.06 -7.69 -7.08
N THR A 181 -9.50 -8.93 -7.32
CA THR A 181 -9.83 -9.41 -8.66
C THR A 181 -10.97 -8.60 -9.29
N ALA A 182 -12.03 -8.29 -8.54
CA ALA A 182 -13.18 -7.51 -9.03
C ALA A 182 -12.78 -6.08 -9.40
N LEU A 183 -12.00 -5.41 -8.54
CA LEU A 183 -11.50 -4.05 -8.78
C LEU A 183 -10.70 -3.95 -10.08
N THR A 184 -9.96 -5.00 -10.42
CA THR A 184 -9.07 -5.01 -11.58
C THR A 184 -9.77 -5.42 -12.88
N GLN A 185 -10.90 -6.14 -12.78
CA GLN A 185 -11.78 -6.42 -13.91
C GLN A 185 -12.64 -5.20 -14.28
N ASN A 186 -13.08 -4.44 -13.28
CA ASN A 186 -13.84 -3.21 -13.48
C ASN A 186 -12.96 -2.04 -13.97
N SER A 187 -11.65 -2.07 -13.71
CA SER A 187 -10.70 -1.09 -14.25
C SER A 187 -10.49 -1.22 -15.78
N ASN A 188 -10.86 -2.35 -16.39
CA ASN A 188 -10.70 -2.61 -17.82
C ASN A 188 -11.87 -2.15 -18.71
N THR A 189 -12.95 -1.59 -18.14
CA THR A 189 -14.16 -1.21 -18.92
C THR A 189 -14.28 0.28 -19.22
N SER A 190 -13.32 1.12 -18.85
CA SER A 190 -13.29 2.55 -19.23
C SER A 190 -12.10 2.90 -20.11
N ALA A 191 -12.23 2.60 -21.42
CA ALA A 191 -11.82 3.43 -22.57
C ALA A 191 -11.64 2.56 -23.83
N SER A 192 -12.74 2.23 -24.50
CA SER A 192 -12.67 1.90 -25.92
C SER A 192 -12.36 3.19 -26.67
N ARG A 193 -11.07 3.43 -26.97
CA ARG A 193 -10.63 4.55 -27.80
C ARG A 193 -11.21 4.37 -29.22
N PRO A 194 -11.93 5.35 -29.78
CA PRO A 194 -12.35 5.28 -31.18
C PRO A 194 -11.13 5.24 -32.09
N SER A 195 -11.05 4.20 -32.93
CA SER A 195 -10.06 4.10 -34.00
C SER A 195 -10.33 5.19 -35.03
N THR A 196 -9.50 6.24 -35.06
CA THR A 196 -9.45 7.18 -36.20
C THR A 196 -8.92 6.47 -37.44
N PRO A 197 -9.48 6.74 -38.64
CA PRO A 197 -9.09 6.05 -39.88
C PRO A 197 -7.74 6.56 -40.41
N THR A 198 -6.89 5.62 -40.77
CA THR A 198 -5.57 5.84 -41.38
C THR A 198 -5.70 6.33 -42.83
N PRO A 199 -5.06 7.43 -43.25
CA PRO A 199 -4.94 7.81 -44.66
C PRO A 199 -3.94 6.93 -45.42
N PRO A 200 -4.06 6.75 -46.75
CA PRO A 200 -3.24 5.80 -47.50
C PRO A 200 -1.77 6.22 -47.57
N ARG A 201 -0.88 5.25 -47.31
CA ARG A 201 0.58 5.36 -47.37
C ARG A 201 1.06 5.38 -48.82
N GLN A 202 1.75 6.45 -49.23
CA GLN A 202 2.62 6.41 -50.42
C GLN A 202 3.96 5.73 -50.07
N PRO A 203 4.58 4.98 -50.99
CA PRO A 203 5.83 4.29 -50.72
C PRO A 203 7.00 5.28 -50.71
N GLN A 204 7.66 5.46 -49.56
CA GLN A 204 8.97 6.09 -49.48
C GLN A 204 10.06 5.02 -49.46
N GLU A 205 11.03 5.27 -50.33
CA GLU A 205 12.21 4.49 -50.66
C GLU A 205 13.16 4.37 -49.46
N LYS A 206 13.75 3.18 -49.27
CA LYS A 206 14.68 2.90 -48.16
C LYS A 206 15.98 3.68 -48.35
N GLN A 207 16.27 4.60 -47.44
CA GLN A 207 17.62 5.14 -47.24
C GLN A 207 18.21 4.53 -45.96
N PRO A 208 19.52 4.21 -45.90
CA PRO A 208 20.10 3.54 -44.73
C PRO A 208 20.23 4.53 -43.58
N THR A 209 19.57 4.25 -42.46
CA THR A 209 19.64 5.05 -41.24
C THR A 209 20.95 4.76 -40.51
N GLN A 210 21.81 5.78 -40.36
CA GLN A 210 22.85 5.79 -39.32
C GLN A 210 22.16 5.87 -37.95
N PRO A 211 22.66 5.17 -36.91
CA PRO A 211 22.08 5.24 -35.58
C PRO A 211 22.18 6.67 -35.05
N SER A 212 21.06 7.13 -34.47
CA SER A 212 20.96 8.48 -33.93
C SER A 212 21.73 8.55 -32.61
N GLN A 213 22.29 9.72 -32.25
CA GLN A 213 23.00 9.90 -30.96
C GLN A 213 22.13 9.53 -29.75
N GLU A 214 20.80 9.63 -29.85
CA GLU A 214 19.85 9.17 -28.83
C GLU A 214 19.80 7.65 -28.63
N GLU A 215 20.08 6.85 -29.67
CA GLU A 215 20.15 5.38 -29.56
C GLU A 215 21.45 4.96 -28.88
N GLN A 216 22.57 5.64 -29.18
CA GLN A 216 23.86 5.39 -28.53
C GLN A 216 23.85 5.74 -27.04
N VAL A 217 23.21 6.86 -26.67
CA VAL A 217 23.08 7.27 -25.25
C VAL A 217 22.19 6.30 -24.47
N ARG A 218 21.16 5.70 -25.10
CA ARG A 218 20.33 4.66 -24.47
C ARG A 218 21.09 3.35 -24.25
N ASP A 219 21.87 2.90 -25.24
CA ASP A 219 22.67 1.69 -25.13
C ASP A 219 23.78 1.80 -24.05
N GLU A 220 24.27 3.03 -23.79
CA GLU A 220 25.30 3.31 -22.78
C GLU A 220 24.74 3.36 -21.34
N ILE A 221 23.45 3.71 -21.17
CA ILE A 221 22.76 3.74 -19.87
C ILE A 221 22.21 2.35 -19.48
N ALA A 222 21.97 1.47 -20.45
CA ALA A 222 21.49 0.12 -20.21
C ALA A 222 22.49 -0.71 -19.36
N LEU A 223 21.97 -1.47 -18.39
CA LEU A 223 22.81 -2.36 -17.56
C LEU A 223 23.36 -3.52 -18.41
N SER A 224 24.67 -3.75 -18.37
CA SER A 224 25.27 -4.92 -19.01
C SER A 224 24.85 -6.23 -18.32
N SER A 225 24.89 -7.36 -19.05
CA SER A 225 24.57 -8.69 -18.48
C SER A 225 25.40 -9.02 -17.24
N SER A 226 26.69 -8.66 -17.25
CA SER A 226 27.58 -8.86 -16.10
C SER A 226 27.22 -7.98 -14.88
N GLN A 227 26.70 -6.77 -15.11
CA GLN A 227 26.20 -5.90 -14.04
C GLN A 227 24.89 -6.45 -13.47
N GLN A 228 23.98 -6.93 -14.33
CA GLN A 228 22.71 -7.54 -13.91
C GLN A 228 22.91 -8.78 -13.04
N GLU A 229 23.86 -9.65 -13.38
CA GLU A 229 24.20 -10.84 -12.60
C GLU A 229 24.71 -10.45 -11.20
N ARG A 230 25.69 -9.53 -11.12
CA ARG A 230 26.22 -9.03 -9.84
C ARG A 230 25.16 -8.35 -8.98
N MET A 231 24.31 -7.51 -9.57
CA MET A 231 23.22 -6.86 -8.84
C MET A 231 22.19 -7.89 -8.32
N THR A 232 21.98 -8.99 -9.04
CA THR A 232 21.10 -10.08 -8.60
C THR A 232 21.67 -10.85 -7.42
N GLU A 233 22.98 -11.16 -7.44
CA GLU A 233 23.66 -11.80 -6.32
C GLU A 233 23.65 -10.93 -5.06
N ILE A 234 23.98 -9.64 -5.22
CA ILE A 234 23.89 -8.64 -4.15
C ILE A 234 22.49 -8.65 -3.56
N ARG A 235 21.44 -8.53 -4.39
CA ARG A 235 20.04 -8.57 -3.95
C ARG A 235 19.73 -9.82 -3.13
N GLN A 236 20.08 -11.01 -3.63
CA GLN A 236 19.76 -12.26 -2.94
C GLN A 236 20.36 -12.31 -1.53
N SER A 237 21.58 -11.81 -1.36
CA SER A 237 22.23 -11.76 -0.04
C SER A 237 21.50 -10.85 0.94
N TYR A 238 21.10 -9.65 0.50
CA TYR A 238 20.39 -8.68 1.34
C TYR A 238 18.94 -9.08 1.63
N LEU A 239 18.26 -9.78 0.71
CA LEU A 239 16.92 -10.34 0.94
C LEU A 239 16.93 -11.45 1.99
N ALA A 240 17.94 -12.31 1.98
CA ALA A 240 18.08 -13.35 2.99
C ALA A 240 18.28 -12.75 4.40
N GLU A 241 19.14 -11.74 4.53
CA GLU A 241 19.36 -11.05 5.80
C GLU A 241 18.12 -10.25 6.24
N GLN A 242 17.41 -9.62 5.30
CA GLN A 242 16.15 -8.92 5.58
C GLN A 242 15.09 -9.88 6.17
N GLY A 243 14.92 -11.06 5.57
CA GLY A 243 14.00 -12.08 6.10
C GLY A 243 14.38 -12.56 7.50
N ARG A 244 15.69 -12.68 7.79
CA ARG A 244 16.19 -13.00 9.13
C ARG A 244 15.88 -11.90 10.15
N LEU A 245 16.16 -10.64 9.81
CA LEU A 245 15.86 -9.49 10.66
C LEU A 245 14.36 -9.35 10.95
N GLU A 246 13.51 -9.67 9.96
CA GLU A 246 12.05 -9.69 10.13
C GLU A 246 11.59 -10.76 11.11
N ALA A 247 12.13 -11.98 11.00
CA ALA A 247 11.86 -13.05 11.95
C ALA A 247 12.28 -12.65 13.38
N ASP A 248 13.50 -12.12 13.54
CA ASP A 248 14.02 -11.65 14.83
C ASP A 248 13.14 -10.54 15.42
N LEU A 249 12.70 -9.58 14.60
CA LEU A 249 11.83 -8.47 15.03
C LEU A 249 10.47 -8.97 15.49
N ASN A 250 9.88 -9.93 14.77
CA ASN A 250 8.60 -10.52 15.13
C ASN A 250 8.70 -11.27 16.46
N GLN A 251 9.75 -12.07 16.64
CA GLN A 251 10.01 -12.76 17.90
C GLN A 251 10.20 -11.76 19.06
N ALA A 252 11.05 -10.74 18.88
CA ALA A 252 11.32 -9.75 19.94
C ALA A 252 10.07 -8.98 20.36
N ARG A 253 9.13 -8.73 19.43
CA ARG A 253 7.82 -8.13 19.70
C ARG A 253 6.90 -9.04 20.50
N GLN A 254 6.87 -10.34 20.18
CA GLN A 254 6.09 -11.33 20.93
C GLN A 254 6.58 -11.43 22.37
N GLU A 255 7.89 -11.54 22.58
CA GLU A 255 8.50 -11.57 23.92
C GLU A 255 8.20 -10.29 24.71
N LEU A 256 8.25 -9.11 24.06
CA LEU A 256 7.86 -7.84 24.68
C LEU A 256 6.40 -7.87 25.13
N GLN A 257 5.50 -8.38 24.28
CA GLN A 257 4.09 -8.49 24.58
C GLN A 257 3.83 -9.45 25.76
N GLU A 258 4.50 -10.59 25.80
CA GLU A 258 4.42 -11.54 26.92
C GLU A 258 4.91 -10.90 28.23
N MET A 259 6.03 -10.19 28.19
CA MET A 259 6.56 -9.47 29.35
C MET A 259 5.63 -8.34 29.84
N MET A 260 4.79 -7.76 28.98
CA MET A 260 3.80 -6.75 29.38
C MET A 260 2.61 -7.35 30.13
N ILE A 261 2.34 -8.65 29.97
CA ILE A 261 1.23 -9.37 30.61
C ILE A 261 1.71 -10.09 31.89
N GLY A 262 2.96 -10.59 31.88
CA GLY A 262 3.57 -11.30 32.99
C GLY A 262 4.06 -10.40 34.14
N ASP A 263 4.87 -10.99 35.01
CA ASP A 263 5.48 -10.35 36.19
C ASP A 263 6.87 -9.73 35.89
N ALA A 264 7.20 -9.54 34.62
CA ALA A 264 8.50 -9.01 34.21
C ALA A 264 8.73 -7.59 34.77
N SER A 265 9.93 -7.35 35.29
CA SER A 265 10.28 -6.04 35.83
C SER A 265 10.32 -4.96 34.74
N THR A 266 10.04 -3.71 35.11
CA THR A 266 10.13 -2.56 34.20
C THR A 266 11.50 -2.45 33.51
N ARG A 267 12.59 -2.89 34.16
CA ARG A 267 13.93 -2.89 33.55
C ARG A 267 14.03 -3.91 32.41
N GLN A 268 13.45 -5.10 32.57
CA GLN A 268 13.42 -6.13 31.52
C GLN A 268 12.59 -5.66 30.32
N ILE A 269 11.40 -5.12 30.57
CA ILE A 269 10.53 -4.55 29.53
C ILE A 269 11.25 -3.45 28.73
N ARG A 270 11.94 -2.52 29.41
CA ARG A 270 12.72 -1.45 28.75
C ARG A 270 13.86 -2.02 27.90
N ARG A 271 14.58 -3.03 28.40
CA ARG A 271 15.65 -3.69 27.65
C ARG A 271 15.13 -4.35 26.37
N GLN A 272 13.99 -5.03 26.46
CA GLN A 272 13.37 -5.66 25.30
C GLN A 272 12.84 -4.63 24.30
N ARG A 273 12.19 -3.56 24.76
CA ARG A 273 11.81 -2.43 23.88
C ARG A 273 13.03 -1.92 23.10
N ASN A 274 14.17 -1.74 23.77
CA ASN A 274 15.38 -1.28 23.10
C ASN A 274 15.91 -2.31 22.08
N GLN A 275 15.69 -3.60 22.28
CA GLN A 275 16.02 -4.63 21.29
C GLN A 275 15.14 -4.53 20.04
N VAL A 276 13.83 -4.31 20.22
CA VAL A 276 12.89 -4.09 19.11
C VAL A 276 13.30 -2.86 18.29
N GLU A 277 13.67 -1.74 18.94
CA GLU A 277 14.12 -0.54 18.23
C GLU A 277 15.45 -0.77 17.48
N ARG A 278 16.40 -1.51 18.08
CA ARG A 278 17.65 -1.87 17.39
C ARG A 278 17.41 -2.73 16.15
N LEU A 279 16.48 -3.68 16.21
CA LEU A 279 16.15 -4.54 15.07
C LEU A 279 15.50 -3.73 13.94
N ARG A 280 14.61 -2.79 14.26
CA ARG A 280 14.05 -1.85 13.28
C ARG A 280 15.15 -1.04 12.59
N GLN A 281 16.10 -0.50 13.37
CA GLN A 281 17.22 0.26 12.80
C GLN A 281 18.05 -0.63 11.86
N ARG A 282 18.40 -1.86 12.27
CA ARG A 282 19.15 -2.80 11.44
C ARG A 282 18.45 -3.13 10.12
N MET A 283 17.13 -3.25 10.13
CA MET A 283 16.36 -3.44 8.88
C MET A 283 16.49 -2.23 7.95
N SER A 284 16.40 -1.01 8.50
CA SER A 284 16.61 0.22 7.73
C SER A 284 18.03 0.28 7.16
N ASP A 285 19.03 -0.03 7.98
CA ASP A 285 20.44 -0.02 7.60
C ASP A 285 20.74 -1.09 6.52
N ASN A 286 20.11 -2.27 6.62
CA ASN A 286 20.25 -3.36 5.65
C ASN A 286 19.73 -2.95 4.27
N ARG A 287 18.57 -2.28 4.21
CA ARG A 287 18.00 -1.75 2.96
C ARG A 287 18.91 -0.70 2.34
N PHE A 288 19.38 0.26 3.14
CA PHE A 288 20.30 1.28 2.66
C PHE A 288 21.62 0.68 2.15
N SER A 289 22.18 -0.30 2.88
CA SER A 289 23.41 -0.98 2.49
C SER A 289 23.25 -1.76 1.19
N SER A 290 22.10 -2.40 0.98
CA SER A 290 21.74 -3.06 -0.27
C SER A 290 21.77 -2.09 -1.45
N MET A 291 21.14 -0.91 -1.28
CA MET A 291 21.16 0.15 -2.29
C MET A 291 22.59 0.63 -2.59
N MET A 292 23.42 0.82 -1.56
CA MET A 292 24.81 1.25 -1.74
C MET A 292 25.66 0.21 -2.49
N ALA A 293 25.49 -1.07 -2.18
CA ALA A 293 26.18 -2.16 -2.88
C ALA A 293 25.78 -2.21 -4.37
N VAL A 294 24.49 -2.01 -4.66
CA VAL A 294 24.01 -1.93 -6.04
C VAL A 294 24.55 -0.69 -6.77
N ARG A 295 24.63 0.46 -6.08
CA ARG A 295 25.24 1.69 -6.60
C ARG A 295 26.68 1.48 -7.04
N GLU A 296 27.46 0.69 -6.31
CA GLU A 296 28.86 0.42 -6.63
C GLU A 296 29.06 -0.32 -7.96
N VAL A 297 28.09 -1.12 -8.39
CA VAL A 297 28.13 -1.87 -9.66
C VAL A 297 27.89 -0.99 -10.90
N MET A 298 27.26 0.17 -10.72
CA MET A 298 26.84 1.08 -11.80
C MET A 298 27.93 2.08 -12.19
N SER A 299 27.93 2.53 -13.45
CA SER A 299 28.75 3.65 -13.93
C SER A 299 28.29 4.99 -13.34
N VAL A 300 29.04 6.07 -13.54
CA VAL A 300 28.68 7.41 -13.04
C VAL A 300 27.40 7.91 -13.72
N GLU A 301 27.24 7.64 -15.01
CA GLU A 301 26.09 8.01 -15.83
C GLU A 301 24.84 7.23 -15.37
N GLN A 302 24.98 5.92 -15.17
CA GLN A 302 23.92 5.05 -14.64
C GLN A 302 23.50 5.45 -13.22
N ARG A 303 24.45 5.84 -12.36
CA ARG A 303 24.16 6.35 -11.01
C ARG A 303 23.39 7.67 -11.04
N THR A 304 23.64 8.51 -12.04
CA THR A 304 22.95 9.81 -12.20
C THR A 304 21.51 9.58 -12.63
N ALA A 305 21.28 8.74 -13.64
CA ALA A 305 19.94 8.30 -14.03
C ALA A 305 19.18 7.59 -12.88
N PHE A 306 19.90 6.80 -12.07
CA PHE A 306 19.33 6.20 -10.87
C PHE A 306 18.96 7.22 -9.81
N ALA A 307 19.83 8.20 -9.51
CA ALA A 307 19.55 9.24 -8.51
C ALA A 307 18.31 10.07 -8.87
N ASP A 308 18.10 10.35 -10.15
CA ASP A 308 16.94 11.11 -10.65
C ASP A 308 15.61 10.33 -10.52
N SER A 309 15.68 8.99 -10.42
CA SER A 309 14.52 8.10 -10.21
C SER A 309 14.38 7.63 -8.76
N MET A 310 15.32 7.99 -7.88
CA MET A 310 15.37 7.53 -6.51
C MET A 310 14.40 8.30 -5.61
N ASP A 311 13.73 7.57 -4.71
CA ASP A 311 12.95 8.10 -3.60
C ASP A 311 13.70 7.75 -2.30
N LEU A 312 14.32 8.73 -1.66
CA LEU A 312 15.22 8.52 -0.51
C LEU A 312 14.52 7.87 0.70
N ASP A 313 13.19 7.98 0.79
CA ASP A 313 12.41 7.42 1.88
C ASP A 313 11.98 5.95 1.63
N ASN A 314 12.12 5.43 0.41
CA ASN A 314 11.64 4.10 -0.02
C ASN A 314 12.56 3.39 -1.04
N ALA A 315 13.82 3.80 -1.16
CA ALA A 315 14.74 3.24 -2.15
C ALA A 315 15.06 1.77 -1.83
N ASP A 316 14.52 0.87 -2.63
CA ASP A 316 14.86 -0.54 -2.68
C ASP A 316 15.47 -0.87 -4.05
N VAL A 317 16.26 -1.94 -4.10
CA VAL A 317 17.01 -2.41 -5.27
C VAL A 317 16.10 -2.68 -6.49
N ASP A 318 14.83 -3.00 -6.25
CA ASP A 318 13.84 -3.22 -7.31
C ASP A 318 13.45 -1.93 -8.03
N ALA A 319 13.51 -0.77 -7.34
CA ALA A 319 13.35 0.54 -7.97
C ALA A 319 14.56 0.87 -8.86
N VAL A 320 15.78 0.49 -8.45
CA VAL A 320 17.02 0.66 -9.24
C VAL A 320 16.92 -0.06 -10.57
N LEU A 321 16.56 -1.35 -10.54
CA LEU A 321 16.51 -2.17 -11.73
C LEU A 321 15.36 -1.78 -12.65
N THR A 322 14.19 -1.42 -12.10
CA THR A 322 13.06 -0.94 -12.91
C THR A 322 13.36 0.39 -13.61
N ALA A 323 14.13 1.27 -12.98
CA ALA A 323 14.52 2.56 -13.58
C ALA A 323 15.56 2.41 -14.70
N LEU A 324 16.43 1.40 -14.61
CA LEU A 324 17.59 1.23 -15.51
C LEU A 324 17.40 0.15 -16.58
N THR A 325 16.23 -0.50 -16.62
CA THR A 325 15.86 -1.49 -17.66
C THR A 325 14.80 -0.97 -18.64
N ARG A 326 14.44 0.33 -18.57
CA ARG A 326 13.49 1.01 -19.47
C ARG A 326 14.18 1.88 -20.52
#